data_AF-I4W811-F1
#
_entry.id   AF-I4W811-F1
#
_cell.length_a   1.000
_cell.length_b   1.000
_cell.length_c   1.000
_cell.angle_alpha   90.00
_cell.angle_beta   90.00
_cell.angle_gamma   90.00
#
_symmetry.space_group_name_H-M   'P 1'
#
loop_
_entity.id
_entity.type
_entity.pdbx_description
1 polymer ?
#
loop_
_entity_poly.entity_id
_entity_poly.type
_entity_poly.pdbx_seq_one_letter_code
_entity_poly.pdbx_strand_id
1 'polypeptide(L)'
;MSSSPALPSRSTWPAWLLLVLAAVAGLGWWWSAGRPVNLPDAPSTRIACVSYAPYRLSGETPFDPHAFISPARIDEDLRALSQRFDCVRTYSQGQGLSAVPAIAQRYGMKVLMGIWLDRDARANAREIAQGIANARAHPQALRGVIVGNEVLLRGELSPKALTADIRQVRAAIPASVPVSYADVWENWLRYPHMAAAVDYLTIHILPYWEDAPVSPEHAVRHVARVYAQMQRAFPGKRVMIGETGWPSEGRPRRAAVPSVVNEARYLREFLAYAATVKMPYNVIEAFDQPWKRTQEGTVGGYWGIFDAQAKPKFPMRGPVTEVPRWWLGWLA
;
A
#
# COMPACT_ATOMS: atom_id res chain seq x y z
N MET A 1 -74.98 -25.00 13.19
CA MET A 1 -73.67 -25.35 13.76
C MET A 1 -72.63 -25.18 12.67
N SER A 2 -71.86 -24.08 12.66
CA SER A 2 -70.80 -23.87 11.65
C SER A 2 -69.50 -24.47 12.16
N SER A 3 -69.01 -25.50 11.48
CA SER A 3 -67.68 -26.07 11.72
C SER A 3 -66.63 -25.22 11.01
N SER A 4 -65.82 -24.48 11.76
CA SER A 4 -64.65 -23.78 11.22
C SER A 4 -63.60 -24.80 10.74
N PRO A 5 -63.00 -24.65 9.55
CA PRO A 5 -61.95 -25.54 9.08
C PRO A 5 -60.67 -25.30 9.90
N ALA A 6 -60.14 -26.37 10.49
CA ALA A 6 -58.84 -26.34 11.15
C ALA A 6 -57.74 -26.08 10.11
N LEU A 7 -56.99 -24.99 10.27
CA LEU A 7 -55.83 -24.71 9.42
C LEU A 7 -54.75 -25.79 9.63
N PRO A 8 -54.10 -26.26 8.55
CA PRO A 8 -53.08 -27.29 8.66
C PRO A 8 -51.86 -26.77 9.45
N SER A 9 -51.47 -27.53 10.47
CA SER A 9 -50.23 -27.34 11.24
C SER A 9 -49.03 -27.40 10.30
N ARG A 10 -48.47 -26.25 9.92
CA ARG A 10 -47.22 -26.21 9.16
C ARG A 10 -46.08 -26.71 10.05
N SER A 11 -45.41 -27.78 9.65
CA SER A 11 -44.25 -28.33 10.37
C SER A 11 -43.16 -27.27 10.51
N THR A 12 -42.79 -26.95 11.74
CA THR A 12 -41.75 -25.95 12.06
C THR A 12 -40.35 -26.56 12.12
N TRP A 13 -40.22 -27.90 12.04
CA TRP A 13 -38.92 -28.58 12.07
C TRP A 13 -37.94 -28.03 11.02
N PRO A 14 -38.28 -27.87 9.73
CA PRO A 14 -37.32 -27.39 8.74
C PRO A 14 -36.72 -26.02 9.11
N ALA A 15 -37.50 -25.13 9.74
CA ALA A 15 -37.03 -23.85 10.23
C ALA A 15 -36.05 -24.02 11.40
N TRP A 16 -36.35 -24.90 12.37
CA TRP A 16 -35.43 -25.22 13.47
C TRP A 16 -34.12 -25.85 12.98
N LEU A 17 -34.17 -26.74 11.99
CA LEU A 17 -32.97 -27.33 11.39
C LEU A 17 -32.11 -26.26 10.72
N LEU A 18 -32.72 -25.36 9.94
CA LEU A 18 -31.99 -24.23 9.34
C LEU A 18 -31.35 -23.31 10.38
N LEU A 19 -32.06 -23.02 11.48
CA LEU A 19 -31.52 -22.21 12.58
C LEU A 19 -30.34 -22.91 13.28
N VAL A 20 -30.43 -24.21 13.54
CA VAL A 20 -29.32 -24.98 14.12
C VAL A 20 -28.13 -25.02 13.18
N LEU A 21 -28.33 -25.24 11.88
CA LEU A 21 -27.26 -25.22 10.89
C LEU A 21 -26.61 -23.84 10.80
N ALA A 22 -27.39 -22.76 10.80
CA ALA A 22 -26.89 -21.40 10.81
C ALA A 22 -26.09 -21.11 12.11
N ALA A 23 -26.57 -21.58 13.26
CA ALA A 23 -25.87 -21.44 14.53
C ALA A 23 -24.54 -22.21 14.52
N VAL A 24 -24.53 -23.47 14.09
CA VAL A 24 -23.30 -24.28 13.98
C VAL A 24 -22.31 -23.67 12.99
N ALA A 25 -22.80 -23.17 11.84
CA ALA A 25 -21.96 -22.47 10.87
C ALA A 25 -21.37 -21.18 11.45
N GLY A 26 -22.17 -20.40 12.18
CA GLY A 26 -21.72 -19.19 12.89
C GLY A 26 -20.67 -19.51 13.94
N LEU A 27 -20.88 -20.55 14.76
CA LEU A 27 -19.92 -21.03 15.75
C LEU A 27 -18.62 -21.51 15.11
N GLY A 28 -18.71 -22.28 14.02
CA GLY A 28 -17.57 -22.76 13.27
C GLY A 28 -16.76 -21.60 12.66
N TRP A 29 -17.44 -20.62 12.08
CA TRP A 29 -16.81 -19.41 11.58
C TRP A 29 -16.12 -18.63 12.70
N TRP A 30 -16.81 -18.37 13.81
CA TRP A 30 -16.24 -17.65 14.95
C TRP A 30 -15.02 -18.34 15.54
N TRP A 31 -15.09 -19.66 15.72
CA TRP A 31 -13.98 -20.46 16.19
C TRP A 31 -12.80 -20.42 15.21
N SER A 32 -13.06 -20.44 13.90
CA SER A 32 -12.01 -20.33 12.89
C SER A 32 -11.35 -18.94 12.88
N ALA A 33 -12.12 -17.86 13.02
CA ALA A 33 -11.61 -16.48 13.04
C ALA A 33 -10.79 -16.17 14.31
N GLY A 34 -11.13 -16.82 15.42
CA GLY A 34 -10.43 -16.72 16.69
C GLY A 34 -9.17 -17.59 16.82
N ARG A 35 -8.91 -18.47 15.85
CA ARG A 35 -7.75 -19.37 15.91
C ARG A 35 -6.46 -18.66 15.48
N PRO A 36 -5.41 -18.69 16.32
CA PRO A 36 -4.11 -18.22 15.90
C PRO A 36 -3.54 -19.07 14.76
N VAL A 37 -3.07 -18.40 13.71
CA VAL A 37 -2.38 -19.00 12.56
C VAL A 37 -0.88 -18.78 12.74
N ASN A 38 -0.13 -19.87 12.71
CA ASN A 38 1.33 -19.81 12.72
C ASN A 38 1.83 -19.41 11.33
N LEU A 39 2.53 -18.28 11.28
CA LEU A 39 3.19 -17.79 10.08
C LEU A 39 4.70 -17.73 10.34
N PRO A 40 5.55 -17.84 9.29
CA PRO A 40 6.97 -17.56 9.43
C PRO A 40 7.20 -16.18 10.04
N ASP A 41 8.22 -16.06 10.88
CA ASP A 41 8.61 -14.77 11.47
C ASP A 41 9.28 -13.88 10.43
N ALA A 42 9.04 -12.57 10.51
CA ALA A 42 9.83 -11.64 9.73
C ALA A 42 11.31 -11.65 10.18
N PRO A 43 12.27 -11.57 9.24
CA PRO A 43 13.69 -11.60 9.57
C PRO A 43 14.09 -10.41 10.44
N SER A 44 13.44 -9.26 10.25
CA SER A 44 13.64 -8.04 11.02
C SER A 44 12.30 -7.43 11.39
N THR A 45 12.28 -6.72 12.52
CA THR A 45 11.16 -5.86 12.87
C THR A 45 11.23 -4.52 12.12
N ARG A 46 12.41 -4.09 11.64
CA ARG A 46 12.54 -2.87 10.82
C ARG A 46 12.30 -3.15 9.34
N ILE A 47 11.62 -2.22 8.67
CA ILE A 47 11.23 -2.28 7.25
C ILE A 47 11.89 -1.11 6.49
N ALA A 48 12.39 -1.36 5.28
CA ALA A 48 13.27 -0.42 4.59
C ALA A 48 12.61 0.93 4.19
N CYS A 49 11.41 0.90 3.63
CA CYS A 49 10.58 2.07 3.33
C CYS A 49 9.09 1.70 3.40
N VAL A 50 8.23 2.68 3.67
CA VAL A 50 6.77 2.54 3.65
C VAL A 50 6.09 3.73 2.96
N SER A 51 5.03 3.47 2.19
CA SER A 51 4.18 4.54 1.64
C SER A 51 3.48 5.30 2.75
N TYR A 52 3.62 6.62 2.73
CA TYR A 52 3.02 7.52 3.69
C TYR A 52 2.17 8.56 2.95
N ALA A 53 0.86 8.47 3.18
CA ALA A 53 -0.10 9.50 2.87
C ALA A 53 -0.85 9.85 4.17
N PRO A 54 -0.86 11.12 4.58
CA PRO A 54 -1.31 11.50 5.91
C PRO A 54 -2.84 11.56 6.10
N TYR A 55 -3.62 11.32 5.04
CA TYR A 55 -5.09 11.40 5.07
C TYR A 55 -5.67 10.11 5.64
N ARG A 56 -5.68 9.96 6.96
CA ARG A 56 -6.10 8.70 7.62
C ARG A 56 -7.34 8.86 8.50
N LEU A 57 -7.74 10.09 8.80
CA LEU A 57 -8.96 10.33 9.58
C LEU A 57 -10.20 10.43 8.68
N SER A 58 -11.36 10.25 9.29
CA SER A 58 -12.64 10.40 8.61
C SER A 58 -12.78 11.80 8.02
N GLY A 59 -13.20 11.89 6.77
CA GLY A 59 -13.35 13.16 6.03
C GLY A 59 -12.07 13.68 5.39
N GLU A 60 -10.90 13.15 5.74
CA GLU A 60 -9.65 13.53 5.08
C GLU A 60 -9.53 12.82 3.73
N THR A 61 -9.14 13.57 2.69
CA THR A 61 -8.90 13.02 1.35
C THR A 61 -7.95 13.92 0.57
N PRO A 62 -7.05 13.37 -0.27
CA PRO A 62 -6.24 14.19 -1.17
C PRO A 62 -7.06 14.88 -2.27
N PHE A 63 -8.31 14.44 -2.52
CA PHE A 63 -9.17 15.00 -3.56
C PHE A 63 -9.81 16.34 -3.18
N ASP A 64 -9.74 16.73 -1.91
CA ASP A 64 -10.13 18.06 -1.49
C ASP A 64 -8.96 19.04 -1.78
N PRO A 65 -9.12 20.01 -2.69
CA PRO A 65 -8.07 20.97 -3.02
C PRO A 65 -7.68 21.87 -1.83
N HIS A 66 -8.54 21.96 -0.80
CA HIS A 66 -8.29 22.70 0.43
C HIS A 66 -7.73 21.84 1.56
N ALA A 67 -7.58 20.53 1.35
CA ALA A 67 -6.98 19.65 2.35
C ALA A 67 -5.56 20.14 2.68
N PHE A 68 -5.26 20.18 3.97
CA PHE A 68 -3.93 20.55 4.45
C PHE A 68 -3.65 19.81 5.75
N ILE A 69 -2.61 18.98 5.75
CA ILE A 69 -2.14 18.32 6.95
C ILE A 69 -1.03 19.16 7.58
N SER A 70 -1.21 19.48 8.86
CA SER A 70 -0.25 20.31 9.58
C SER A 70 1.13 19.63 9.72
N PRO A 71 2.23 20.40 9.73
CA PRO A 71 3.56 19.85 10.03
C PRO A 71 3.64 19.15 11.39
N ALA A 72 2.84 19.57 12.38
CA ALA A 72 2.77 18.91 13.69
C ALA A 72 2.20 17.50 13.58
N ARG A 73 1.15 17.31 12.78
CA ARG A 73 0.58 15.97 12.52
C ARG A 73 1.55 15.06 11.78
N ILE A 74 2.24 15.62 10.76
CA ILE A 74 3.29 14.90 10.04
C ILE A 74 4.43 14.51 10.99
N ASP A 75 4.79 15.39 11.92
CA ASP A 75 5.81 15.09 12.94
C ASP A 75 5.41 13.95 13.87
N GLU A 76 4.17 13.93 14.36
CA GLU A 76 3.63 12.83 15.18
C GLU A 76 3.70 11.50 14.42
N ASP A 77 3.23 11.48 13.18
CA ASP A 77 3.22 10.28 12.35
C ASP A 77 4.66 9.79 12.07
N LEU A 78 5.57 10.67 11.64
CA LEU A 78 6.95 10.30 11.33
C LEU A 78 7.74 9.90 12.57
N ARG A 79 7.44 10.47 13.75
CA ARG A 79 8.01 10.00 15.02
C ARG A 79 7.63 8.55 15.28
N ALA A 80 6.35 8.20 15.12
CA ALA A 80 5.89 6.82 15.30
C ALA A 80 6.51 5.89 14.24
N LEU A 81 6.49 6.30 12.98
CA LEU A 81 7.02 5.49 11.88
C LEU A 81 8.54 5.27 11.97
N SER A 82 9.32 6.22 12.48
CA SER A 82 10.78 6.07 12.62
C SER A 82 11.22 4.89 13.51
N GLN A 83 10.34 4.45 14.42
CA GLN A 83 10.58 3.29 15.28
C GLN A 83 10.61 1.98 14.48
N ARG A 84 9.94 1.94 13.32
CA ARG A 84 9.74 0.74 12.50
C ARG A 84 10.35 0.83 11.10
N PHE A 85 10.49 2.05 10.55
CA PHE A 85 10.89 2.27 9.17
C PHE A 85 12.13 3.14 9.08
N ASP A 86 12.99 2.83 8.10
CA ASP A 86 14.16 3.66 7.80
C ASP A 86 13.82 4.80 6.81
N CYS A 87 12.65 4.72 6.18
CA CYS A 87 12.24 5.65 5.14
C CYS A 87 10.73 5.69 4.94
N VAL A 88 10.25 6.82 4.45
CA VAL A 88 8.88 6.98 3.94
C VAL A 88 8.90 7.33 2.47
N ARG A 89 7.87 6.90 1.74
CA ARG A 89 7.56 7.35 0.39
C ARG A 89 6.36 8.29 0.42
N THR A 90 6.48 9.43 -0.24
CA THR A 90 5.37 10.38 -0.47
C THR A 90 4.99 10.39 -1.94
N TYR A 91 3.81 10.94 -2.26
CA TYR A 91 3.24 10.92 -3.61
C TYR A 91 3.21 12.29 -4.30
N SER A 92 3.04 13.35 -3.51
CA SER A 92 2.92 14.74 -3.95
C SER A 92 3.71 15.67 -3.04
N GLN A 93 3.79 16.94 -3.42
CA GLN A 93 4.38 18.01 -2.62
C GLN A 93 3.32 18.90 -1.95
N GLY A 94 2.10 18.93 -2.49
CA GLY A 94 1.00 19.73 -1.96
C GLY A 94 0.49 19.31 -0.57
N GLN A 95 -0.50 20.07 -0.07
CA GLN A 95 -1.33 19.73 1.10
C GLN A 95 -0.54 19.42 2.40
N GLY A 96 0.66 20.00 2.53
CA GLY A 96 1.55 19.86 3.69
C GLY A 96 2.69 18.86 3.51
N LEU A 97 2.65 18.00 2.48
CA LEU A 97 3.66 16.95 2.28
C LEU A 97 5.07 17.50 1.99
N SER A 98 5.19 18.75 1.52
CA SER A 98 6.48 19.41 1.35
C SER A 98 7.30 19.51 2.66
N ALA A 99 6.67 19.41 3.84
CA ALA A 99 7.37 19.39 5.12
C ALA A 99 8.05 18.05 5.45
N VAL A 100 7.68 16.96 4.77
CA VAL A 100 8.11 15.60 5.10
C VAL A 100 9.64 15.43 5.07
N PRO A 101 10.40 15.89 4.05
CA PRO A 101 11.86 15.74 4.04
C PRO A 101 12.56 16.35 5.25
N ALA A 102 12.19 17.58 5.62
CA ALA A 102 12.76 18.27 6.76
C ALA A 102 12.44 17.56 8.09
N ILE A 103 11.19 17.10 8.26
CA ILE A 103 10.75 16.40 9.47
C ILE A 103 11.38 15.01 9.58
N ALA A 104 11.39 14.23 8.50
CA ALA A 104 11.97 12.89 8.45
C ALA A 104 13.44 12.89 8.85
N GLN A 105 14.20 13.91 8.42
CA GLN A 105 15.61 14.07 8.77
C GLN A 105 15.84 14.16 10.29
N ARG A 106 14.93 14.77 11.05
CA ARG A 106 15.03 14.87 12.52
C ARG A 106 15.00 13.51 13.21
N TYR A 107 14.36 12.54 12.57
CA TYR A 107 14.24 11.16 13.06
C TYR A 107 15.22 10.19 12.39
N GLY A 108 16.19 10.71 11.62
CA GLY A 108 17.15 9.88 10.87
C GLY A 108 16.53 9.07 9.72
N MET A 109 15.27 9.34 9.36
CA MET A 109 14.60 8.68 8.25
C MET A 109 15.01 9.30 6.91
N LYS A 110 15.01 8.49 5.86
CA LYS A 110 15.12 8.97 4.47
C LYS A 110 13.75 9.11 3.81
N VAL A 111 13.69 9.84 2.70
CA VAL A 111 12.46 10.04 1.94
C VAL A 111 12.62 9.64 0.47
N LEU A 112 11.69 8.84 -0.03
CA LEU A 112 11.41 8.70 -1.45
C LEU A 112 10.35 9.74 -1.80
N MET A 113 10.79 10.86 -2.34
CA MET A 113 9.94 12.04 -2.49
C MET A 113 9.18 11.99 -3.81
N GLY A 114 7.85 11.93 -3.76
CA GLY A 114 6.99 11.92 -4.94
C GLY A 114 6.69 13.32 -5.47
N ILE A 115 6.65 13.46 -6.79
CA ILE A 115 6.08 14.60 -7.49
C ILE A 115 4.88 14.07 -8.25
N TRP A 116 3.68 14.53 -7.89
CA TRP A 116 2.46 14.05 -8.53
C TRP A 116 2.31 14.71 -9.90
N LEU A 117 2.00 13.90 -10.91
CA LEU A 117 1.71 14.38 -12.27
C LEU A 117 0.37 13.82 -12.72
N ASP A 118 -0.44 14.68 -13.33
CA ASP A 118 -1.75 14.37 -13.90
C ASP A 118 -1.92 15.04 -15.28
N ARG A 119 -3.18 15.21 -15.73
CA ARG A 119 -3.51 15.82 -17.03
C ARG A 119 -3.43 17.36 -17.02
N ASP A 120 -3.44 18.00 -15.85
CA ASP A 120 -3.38 19.46 -15.72
C ASP A 120 -1.91 19.92 -15.70
N ALA A 121 -1.47 20.45 -16.85
CA ALA A 121 -0.12 21.00 -17.00
C ALA A 121 0.23 22.10 -15.98
N ARG A 122 -0.74 22.89 -15.51
CA ARG A 122 -0.50 23.92 -14.49
C ARG A 122 -0.31 23.30 -13.11
N ALA A 123 -1.06 22.24 -12.78
CA ALA A 123 -0.86 21.47 -11.55
C ALA A 123 0.52 20.80 -11.54
N ASN A 124 0.86 20.13 -12.64
CA ASN A 124 2.18 19.50 -12.83
C ASN A 124 3.32 20.50 -12.67
N ALA A 125 3.21 21.69 -13.27
CA ALA A 125 4.24 22.73 -13.13
C ALA A 125 4.43 23.17 -11.67
N ARG A 126 3.36 23.25 -10.88
CA ARG A 126 3.44 23.57 -9.44
C ARG A 126 4.11 22.46 -8.64
N GLU A 127 3.69 21.21 -8.85
CA GLU A 127 4.28 20.02 -8.21
C GLU A 127 5.77 19.89 -8.55
N ILE A 128 6.15 20.04 -9.81
CA ILE A 128 7.55 20.01 -10.27
C ILE A 128 8.37 21.13 -9.61
N ALA A 129 7.85 22.36 -9.59
CA ALA A 129 8.56 23.49 -8.99
C ALA A 129 8.79 23.29 -7.48
N GLN A 130 7.76 22.83 -6.76
CA GLN A 130 7.87 22.51 -5.33
C GLN A 130 8.84 21.36 -5.09
N GLY A 131 8.76 20.28 -5.88
CA GLY A 131 9.64 19.12 -5.73
C GLY A 131 11.11 19.47 -5.99
N ILE A 132 11.39 20.31 -6.99
CA ILE A 132 12.75 20.82 -7.25
C ILE A 132 13.26 21.64 -6.06
N ALA A 133 12.44 22.56 -5.53
CA ALA A 133 12.81 23.39 -4.40
C ALA A 133 13.12 22.53 -3.16
N ASN A 134 12.26 21.55 -2.86
CA ASN A 134 12.40 20.67 -1.71
C ASN A 134 13.64 19.75 -1.82
N ALA A 135 13.90 19.22 -3.02
CA ALA A 135 15.09 18.41 -3.29
C ALA A 135 16.40 19.18 -3.16
N ARG A 136 16.40 20.48 -3.50
CA ARG A 136 17.56 21.37 -3.30
C ARG A 136 17.76 21.73 -1.84
N ALA A 137 16.68 21.92 -1.08
CA ALA A 137 16.73 22.30 0.32
C ALA A 137 17.15 21.13 1.23
N HIS A 138 16.72 19.90 0.91
CA HIS A 138 16.91 18.73 1.78
C HIS A 138 17.57 17.52 1.09
N PRO A 139 18.64 17.67 0.29
CA PRO A 139 19.19 16.56 -0.51
C PRO A 139 19.68 15.40 0.37
N GLN A 140 20.14 15.68 1.58
CA GLN A 140 20.61 14.67 2.52
C GLN A 140 19.48 13.83 3.13
N ALA A 141 18.23 14.32 3.12
CA ALA A 141 17.08 13.55 3.57
C ALA A 141 16.59 12.59 2.47
N LEU A 142 16.94 12.82 1.21
CA LEU A 142 16.36 12.10 0.08
C LEU A 142 17.11 10.81 -0.24
N ARG A 143 16.37 9.70 -0.32
CA ARG A 143 16.82 8.44 -0.93
C ARG A 143 16.64 8.46 -2.45
N GLY A 144 15.67 9.24 -2.94
CA GLY A 144 15.41 9.49 -4.35
C GLY A 144 14.19 10.38 -4.55
N VAL A 145 14.04 10.91 -5.77
CA VAL A 145 12.86 11.65 -6.23
C VAL A 145 12.14 10.81 -7.28
N ILE A 146 10.83 10.61 -7.10
CA ILE A 146 9.98 9.85 -8.01
C ILE A 146 9.06 10.85 -8.72
N VAL A 147 9.28 11.02 -10.03
CA VAL A 147 8.58 12.01 -10.85
C VAL A 147 7.42 11.32 -11.57
N GLY A 148 6.22 11.43 -10.99
CA GLY A 148 5.03 10.73 -11.45
C GLY A 148 4.85 9.36 -10.79
N ASN A 149 3.59 9.01 -10.56
CA ASN A 149 3.15 7.72 -10.05
C ASN A 149 2.09 7.17 -10.99
N GLU A 150 2.32 6.04 -11.67
CA GLU A 150 1.34 5.37 -12.53
C GLU A 150 0.72 6.27 -13.63
N VAL A 151 1.44 7.29 -14.06
CA VAL A 151 0.98 8.27 -15.04
C VAL A 151 0.62 7.61 -16.38
N LEU A 152 1.39 6.60 -16.80
CA LEU A 152 1.11 5.84 -18.03
C LEU A 152 -0.03 4.86 -17.83
N LEU A 153 -0.15 4.24 -16.66
CA LEU A 153 -1.29 3.37 -16.32
C LEU A 153 -2.60 4.17 -16.33
N ARG A 154 -2.60 5.37 -15.73
CA ARG A 154 -3.75 6.30 -15.74
C ARG A 154 -3.98 6.98 -17.09
N GLY A 155 -3.05 6.83 -18.04
CA GLY A 155 -3.14 7.43 -19.37
C GLY A 155 -3.24 8.95 -19.31
N GLU A 156 -2.50 9.59 -18.40
CA GLU A 156 -2.60 11.04 -18.17
C GLU A 156 -1.59 11.84 -18.99
N LEU A 157 -0.40 11.29 -19.20
CA LEU A 157 0.64 11.88 -20.05
C LEU A 157 1.17 10.85 -21.04
N SER A 158 1.69 11.34 -22.18
CA SER A 158 2.44 10.48 -23.10
C SER A 158 3.83 10.14 -22.54
N PRO A 159 4.44 9.02 -22.94
CA PRO A 159 5.83 8.68 -22.58
C PRO A 159 6.82 9.82 -22.87
N LYS A 160 6.61 10.55 -23.97
CA LYS A 160 7.45 11.70 -24.37
C LYS A 160 7.31 12.88 -23.41
N ALA A 161 6.08 13.24 -23.04
CA ALA A 161 5.82 14.33 -22.10
C ALA A 161 6.40 14.01 -20.72
N LEU A 162 6.09 12.82 -20.19
CA LEU A 162 6.62 12.36 -18.91
C LEU A 162 8.16 12.31 -18.89
N THR A 163 8.79 11.85 -19.98
CA THR A 163 10.26 11.87 -20.11
C THR A 163 10.83 13.30 -20.07
N ALA A 164 10.12 14.28 -20.63
CA ALA A 164 10.54 15.67 -20.56
C ALA A 164 10.49 16.20 -19.12
N ASP A 165 9.40 15.91 -18.39
CA ASP A 165 9.25 16.31 -16.97
C ASP A 165 10.33 15.67 -16.08
N ILE A 166 10.60 14.37 -16.27
CA ILE A 166 11.68 13.66 -15.56
C ILE A 166 13.04 14.34 -15.81
N ARG A 167 13.35 14.67 -17.06
CA ARG A 167 14.61 15.33 -17.43
C ARG A 167 14.71 16.74 -16.86
N GLN A 168 13.60 17.48 -16.85
CA GLN A 168 13.53 18.80 -16.22
C GLN A 168 13.88 18.73 -14.73
N VAL A 169 13.25 17.81 -13.99
CA VAL A 169 13.54 17.61 -12.56
C VAL A 169 14.99 17.19 -12.36
N ARG A 170 15.47 16.19 -13.13
CA ARG A 170 16.85 15.71 -13.04
C ARG A 170 17.88 16.82 -13.28
N ALA A 171 17.67 17.67 -14.28
CA ALA A 171 18.57 18.79 -14.58
C ALA A 171 18.59 19.86 -13.48
N ALA A 172 17.52 19.97 -12.70
CA ALA A 172 17.37 21.02 -11.71
C ALA A 172 17.82 20.62 -10.28
N ILE A 173 17.82 19.34 -9.92
CA ILE A 173 18.14 18.89 -8.54
C ILE A 173 19.59 18.38 -8.40
N PRO A 174 20.17 18.36 -7.19
CA PRO A 174 21.54 17.91 -6.96
C PRO A 174 21.83 16.51 -7.51
N ALA A 175 22.98 16.33 -8.17
CA ALA A 175 23.37 15.08 -8.82
C ALA A 175 23.46 13.87 -7.86
N SER A 176 23.66 14.13 -6.56
CA SER A 176 23.69 13.09 -5.52
C SER A 176 22.32 12.48 -5.21
N VAL A 177 21.22 13.13 -5.58
CA VAL A 177 19.85 12.65 -5.35
C VAL A 177 19.37 11.94 -6.60
N PRO A 178 19.14 10.61 -6.60
CA PRO A 178 18.73 9.88 -7.81
C PRO A 178 17.26 10.14 -8.15
N VAL A 179 16.94 10.13 -9.44
CA VAL A 179 15.59 10.36 -10.00
C VAL A 179 15.05 9.06 -10.61
N SER A 180 13.77 8.79 -10.35
CA SER A 180 13.04 7.68 -10.93
C SER A 180 11.63 8.10 -11.35
N TYR A 181 10.93 7.16 -11.97
CA TYR A 181 9.50 7.18 -12.25
C TYR A 181 8.92 5.89 -11.65
N ALA A 182 7.67 5.91 -11.17
CA ALA A 182 7.02 4.73 -10.60
C ALA A 182 5.79 4.34 -11.41
N ASP A 183 5.67 3.07 -11.75
CA ASP A 183 4.54 2.51 -12.52
C ASP A 183 4.46 1.00 -12.34
N VAL A 184 3.39 0.36 -12.83
CA VAL A 184 3.30 -1.10 -12.94
C VAL A 184 4.42 -1.64 -13.85
N TRP A 185 4.91 -2.84 -13.53
CA TRP A 185 6.09 -3.41 -14.19
C TRP A 185 5.88 -3.64 -15.69
N GLU A 186 4.64 -3.89 -16.14
CA GLU A 186 4.26 -4.05 -17.53
C GLU A 186 4.46 -2.77 -18.34
N ASN A 187 4.21 -1.59 -17.75
CA ASN A 187 4.40 -0.31 -18.44
C ASN A 187 5.88 -0.03 -18.73
N TRP A 188 6.78 -0.46 -17.85
CA TRP A 188 8.21 -0.42 -18.13
C TRP A 188 8.58 -1.30 -19.33
N LEU A 189 8.04 -2.52 -19.42
CA LEU A 189 8.26 -3.41 -20.56
C LEU A 189 7.63 -2.89 -21.85
N ARG A 190 6.51 -2.16 -21.76
CA ARG A 190 5.84 -1.53 -22.89
C ARG A 190 6.61 -0.31 -23.43
N TYR A 191 7.23 0.47 -22.55
CA TYR A 191 7.96 1.68 -22.90
C TYR A 191 9.44 1.64 -22.43
N PRO A 192 10.23 0.64 -22.86
CA PRO A 192 11.56 0.40 -22.29
C PRO A 192 12.55 1.54 -22.55
N HIS A 193 12.34 2.34 -23.60
CA HIS A 193 13.15 3.51 -23.92
C HIS A 193 13.13 4.58 -22.81
N MET A 194 12.11 4.61 -21.95
CA MET A 194 12.03 5.53 -20.82
C MET A 194 13.07 5.24 -19.73
N ALA A 195 13.62 4.01 -19.68
CA ALA A 195 14.67 3.65 -18.72
C ALA A 195 15.94 4.52 -18.87
N ALA A 196 16.15 5.13 -20.05
CA ALA A 196 17.25 6.06 -20.28
C ALA A 196 17.05 7.43 -19.61
N ALA A 197 15.83 7.77 -19.20
CA ALA A 197 15.51 9.06 -18.56
C ALA A 197 15.67 9.04 -17.04
N VAL A 198 15.76 7.85 -16.43
CA VAL A 198 15.79 7.65 -14.97
C VAL A 198 17.10 7.02 -14.51
N ASP A 199 17.48 7.26 -13.26
CA ASP A 199 18.67 6.67 -12.63
C ASP A 199 18.43 5.20 -12.26
N TYR A 200 17.20 4.86 -11.87
CA TYR A 200 16.75 3.50 -11.54
C TYR A 200 15.27 3.33 -11.87
N LEU A 201 14.82 2.07 -11.99
CA LEU A 201 13.42 1.74 -12.21
C LEU A 201 12.69 1.61 -10.88
N THR A 202 11.51 2.21 -10.76
CA THR A 202 10.58 1.94 -9.67
C THR A 202 9.36 1.22 -10.25
N ILE A 203 9.13 -0.02 -9.82
CA ILE A 203 8.06 -0.88 -10.34
C ILE A 203 7.04 -1.19 -9.25
N HIS A 204 5.76 -1.24 -9.58
CA HIS A 204 4.70 -1.66 -8.69
C HIS A 204 4.35 -3.12 -8.97
N ILE A 205 4.23 -3.90 -7.89
CA ILE A 205 3.79 -5.29 -7.93
C ILE A 205 2.79 -5.48 -6.79
N LEU A 206 1.51 -5.43 -7.13
CA LEU A 206 0.39 -5.57 -6.22
C LEU A 206 -0.42 -6.79 -6.66
N PRO A 207 -0.06 -8.02 -6.23
CA PRO A 207 -0.63 -9.24 -6.78
C PRO A 207 -2.15 -9.37 -6.64
N TYR A 208 -2.76 -8.63 -5.71
CA TYR A 208 -4.22 -8.49 -5.61
C TYR A 208 -4.83 -7.70 -6.79
N TRP A 209 -4.15 -6.64 -7.25
CA TRP A 209 -4.62 -5.71 -8.30
C TRP A 209 -4.25 -6.11 -9.73
N GLU A 210 -3.29 -7.01 -9.92
CA GLU A 210 -2.92 -7.47 -11.27
C GLU A 210 -4.08 -8.14 -12.03
N ASP A 211 -4.03 -8.11 -13.37
CA ASP A 211 -5.07 -8.69 -14.24
C ASP A 211 -5.32 -10.18 -13.98
N ALA A 212 -4.26 -10.88 -13.53
CA ALA A 212 -4.32 -12.25 -13.02
C ALA A 212 -4.02 -12.26 -11.51
N PRO A 213 -5.02 -12.01 -10.63
CA PRO A 213 -4.81 -12.00 -9.20
C PRO A 213 -4.19 -13.31 -8.70
N VAL A 214 -3.17 -13.17 -7.85
CA VAL A 214 -2.43 -14.31 -7.30
C VAL A 214 -2.97 -14.64 -5.91
N SER A 215 -2.97 -15.91 -5.51
CA SER A 215 -3.35 -16.28 -4.13
C SER A 215 -2.28 -15.82 -3.12
N PRO A 216 -2.64 -15.56 -1.85
CA PRO A 216 -1.69 -15.14 -0.82
C PRO A 216 -0.44 -16.01 -0.73
N GLU A 217 -0.60 -17.34 -0.86
CA GLU A 217 0.48 -18.34 -0.74
C GLU A 217 1.46 -18.32 -1.92
N HIS A 218 1.07 -17.73 -3.05
CA HIS A 218 1.88 -17.64 -4.26
C HIS A 218 2.35 -16.22 -4.56
N ALA A 219 1.86 -15.22 -3.83
CA ALA A 219 2.07 -13.81 -4.12
C ALA A 219 3.56 -13.42 -4.08
N VAL A 220 4.31 -13.85 -3.06
CA VAL A 220 5.76 -13.53 -2.96
C VAL A 220 6.57 -14.25 -4.04
N ARG A 221 6.18 -15.47 -4.43
CA ARG A 221 6.79 -16.16 -5.57
C ARG A 221 6.55 -15.43 -6.88
N HIS A 222 5.36 -14.83 -7.02
CA HIS A 222 5.07 -13.96 -8.16
C HIS A 222 6.00 -12.75 -8.16
N VAL A 223 6.12 -12.03 -7.03
CA VAL A 223 7.05 -10.90 -6.89
C VAL A 223 8.47 -11.29 -7.28
N ALA A 224 8.96 -12.44 -6.82
CA ALA A 224 10.30 -12.93 -7.13
C ALA A 224 10.51 -13.14 -8.63
N ARG A 225 9.53 -13.73 -9.31
CA ARG A 225 9.57 -13.97 -10.76
C ARG A 225 9.58 -12.66 -11.54
N VAL A 226 8.69 -11.71 -11.21
CA VAL A 226 8.63 -10.40 -11.87
C VAL A 226 9.91 -9.62 -11.62
N TYR A 227 10.41 -9.58 -10.38
CA TYR A 227 11.66 -8.89 -10.05
C TYR A 227 12.84 -9.41 -10.88
N ALA A 228 13.00 -10.73 -10.96
CA ALA A 228 14.04 -11.35 -11.78
C ALA A 228 13.84 -11.10 -13.28
N GLN A 229 12.60 -11.05 -13.77
CA GLN A 229 12.29 -10.68 -15.15
C GLN A 229 12.69 -9.24 -15.45
N MET A 230 12.36 -8.29 -14.57
CA MET A 230 12.70 -6.89 -14.74
C MET A 230 14.22 -6.66 -14.71
N GLN A 231 14.95 -7.35 -13.84
CA GLN A 231 16.41 -7.32 -13.83
C GLN A 231 17.03 -7.82 -15.15
N ARG A 232 16.45 -8.88 -15.76
CA ARG A 232 16.90 -9.39 -17.07
C ARG A 232 16.54 -8.45 -18.22
N ALA A 233 15.36 -7.83 -18.19
CA ALA A 233 14.89 -6.94 -19.24
C ALA A 233 15.65 -5.60 -19.28
N PHE A 234 16.18 -5.16 -18.14
CA PHE A 234 16.90 -3.89 -18.01
C PHE A 234 18.31 -4.08 -17.44
N PRO A 235 19.22 -4.74 -18.19
CA PRO A 235 20.56 -5.00 -17.70
C PRO A 235 21.29 -3.69 -17.36
N GLY A 236 21.97 -3.66 -16.21
CA GLY A 236 22.71 -2.49 -15.72
C GLY A 236 21.85 -1.39 -15.07
N LYS A 237 20.52 -1.47 -15.14
CA LYS A 237 19.63 -0.57 -14.38
C LYS A 237 19.22 -1.21 -13.07
N ARG A 238 19.33 -0.45 -11.98
CA ARG A 238 18.80 -0.87 -10.67
C ARG A 238 17.27 -0.91 -10.74
N VAL A 239 16.69 -1.94 -10.13
CA VAL A 239 15.23 -2.11 -10.02
C VAL A 239 14.84 -2.05 -8.55
N MET A 240 13.90 -1.17 -8.23
CA MET A 240 13.28 -1.00 -6.93
C MET A 240 11.79 -1.33 -7.01
N ILE A 241 11.26 -2.02 -6.00
CA ILE A 241 9.81 -2.16 -5.82
C ILE A 241 9.27 -0.89 -5.17
N GLY A 242 8.48 -0.12 -5.92
CA GLY A 242 7.85 1.11 -5.43
C GLY A 242 6.63 0.85 -4.56
N GLU A 243 5.84 -0.16 -4.91
CA GLU A 243 4.65 -0.55 -4.16
C GLU A 243 4.48 -2.05 -4.19
N THR A 244 4.21 -2.58 -3.01
CA THR A 244 3.84 -3.96 -2.82
C THR A 244 3.19 -4.12 -1.44
N GLY A 245 2.18 -4.95 -1.34
CA GLY A 245 1.38 -5.08 -0.13
C GLY A 245 0.22 -6.03 -0.32
N TRP A 246 -0.64 -6.10 0.69
CA TRP A 246 -1.84 -6.93 0.66
C TRP A 246 -2.91 -6.33 1.58
N PRO A 247 -4.18 -6.28 1.18
CA PRO A 247 -5.23 -5.70 2.02
C PRO A 247 -5.66 -6.65 3.14
N SER A 248 -5.94 -6.12 4.34
CA SER A 248 -6.48 -6.91 5.46
C SER A 248 -7.98 -7.16 5.39
N GLU A 249 -8.73 -6.34 4.65
CA GLU A 249 -10.18 -6.40 4.63
C GLU A 249 -10.71 -6.07 3.23
N GLY A 250 -11.93 -6.51 2.96
CA GLY A 250 -12.67 -6.22 1.74
C GLY A 250 -13.02 -7.50 0.96
N ARG A 251 -13.60 -7.32 -0.22
CA ARG A 251 -14.06 -8.43 -1.06
C ARG A 251 -12.88 -9.17 -1.69
N PRO A 252 -12.90 -10.51 -1.73
CA PRO A 252 -11.95 -11.29 -2.52
C PRO A 252 -12.01 -10.94 -4.01
N ARG A 253 -10.85 -10.98 -4.67
CA ARG A 253 -10.74 -10.90 -6.13
C ARG A 253 -10.19 -12.22 -6.66
N ARG A 254 -11.10 -13.11 -7.08
CA ARG A 254 -10.78 -14.51 -7.41
C ARG A 254 -10.06 -15.17 -6.21
N ALA A 255 -8.85 -15.70 -6.42
CA ALA A 255 -8.06 -16.35 -5.38
C ALA A 255 -7.31 -15.38 -4.45
N ALA A 256 -7.31 -14.07 -4.75
CA ALA A 256 -6.71 -13.06 -3.89
C ALA A 256 -7.71 -12.69 -2.77
N VAL A 257 -7.51 -13.28 -1.59
CA VAL A 257 -8.38 -13.11 -0.41
C VAL A 257 -7.75 -12.11 0.57
N PRO A 258 -8.36 -10.93 0.80
CA PRO A 258 -7.99 -10.02 1.88
C PRO A 258 -8.25 -10.65 3.25
N SER A 259 -7.30 -10.53 4.17
CA SER A 259 -7.45 -10.86 5.60
C SER A 259 -6.24 -10.34 6.39
N VAL A 260 -6.38 -10.11 7.70
CA VAL A 260 -5.27 -9.73 8.57
C VAL A 260 -4.17 -10.80 8.53
N VAL A 261 -4.56 -12.08 8.52
CA VAL A 261 -3.61 -13.21 8.40
C VAL A 261 -2.86 -13.17 7.06
N ASN A 262 -3.54 -12.88 5.95
CA ASN A 262 -2.92 -12.85 4.62
C ASN A 262 -2.04 -11.62 4.40
N GLU A 263 -2.42 -10.47 4.97
CA GLU A 263 -1.54 -9.30 5.00
C GLU A 263 -0.25 -9.58 5.77
N ALA A 264 -0.38 -10.16 6.97
CA ALA A 264 0.78 -10.55 7.76
C ALA A 264 1.64 -11.59 7.04
N ARG A 265 1.02 -12.61 6.42
CA ARG A 265 1.73 -13.62 5.61
C ARG A 265 2.54 -12.95 4.51
N TYR A 266 1.87 -12.15 3.70
CA TYR A 266 2.48 -11.48 2.56
C TYR A 266 3.68 -10.65 2.99
N LEU A 267 3.49 -9.77 3.98
CA LEU A 267 4.54 -8.88 4.44
C LEU A 267 5.74 -9.65 5.01
N ARG A 268 5.52 -10.65 5.87
CA ARG A 268 6.62 -11.41 6.48
C ARG A 268 7.40 -12.23 5.45
N GLU A 269 6.70 -12.92 4.54
CA GLU A 269 7.33 -13.68 3.46
C GLU A 269 8.05 -12.76 2.46
N PHE A 270 7.47 -11.61 2.14
CA PHE A 270 8.09 -10.61 1.27
C PHE A 270 9.38 -10.07 1.89
N LEU A 271 9.39 -9.72 3.18
CA LEU A 271 10.59 -9.24 3.87
C LEU A 271 11.69 -10.30 3.91
N ALA A 272 11.32 -11.57 4.12
CA ALA A 272 12.26 -12.68 4.06
C ALA A 272 12.89 -12.78 2.67
N TYR A 273 12.08 -12.76 1.60
CA TYR A 273 12.58 -12.79 0.23
C TYR A 273 13.43 -11.55 -0.10
N ALA A 274 12.97 -10.36 0.22
CA ALA A 274 13.69 -9.11 -0.05
C ALA A 274 15.08 -9.09 0.60
N ALA A 275 15.24 -9.70 1.78
CA ALA A 275 16.52 -9.85 2.44
C ALA A 275 17.50 -10.78 1.68
N THR A 276 17.01 -11.88 1.09
CA THR A 276 17.89 -12.84 0.37
C THR A 276 18.51 -12.25 -0.89
N VAL A 277 17.77 -11.37 -1.58
CA VAL A 277 18.22 -10.73 -2.83
C VAL A 277 18.66 -9.28 -2.64
N LYS A 278 18.72 -8.77 -1.39
CA LYS A 278 19.06 -7.37 -1.05
C LYS A 278 18.24 -6.35 -1.85
N MET A 279 16.94 -6.61 -2.00
CA MET A 279 16.03 -5.84 -2.84
C MET A 279 15.76 -4.46 -2.22
N PRO A 280 15.91 -3.34 -2.98
CA PRO A 280 15.35 -2.07 -2.55
C PRO A 280 13.83 -2.08 -2.78
N TYR A 281 13.07 -1.73 -1.75
CA TYR A 281 11.61 -1.76 -1.81
C TYR A 281 10.96 -0.65 -0.96
N ASN A 282 9.69 -0.43 -1.23
CA ASN A 282 8.75 0.32 -0.43
C ASN A 282 7.42 -0.46 -0.36
N VAL A 283 6.90 -0.67 0.85
CA VAL A 283 5.63 -1.38 1.06
C VAL A 283 4.46 -0.40 1.13
N ILE A 284 3.32 -0.79 0.56
CA ILE A 284 2.07 -0.03 0.66
C ILE A 284 1.19 -0.71 1.74
N GLU A 285 0.84 -0.04 2.84
CA GLU A 285 1.25 1.31 3.28
C GLU A 285 1.30 1.48 4.80
N ALA A 286 1.60 2.69 5.27
CA ALA A 286 1.74 2.97 6.69
C ALA A 286 0.41 2.82 7.43
N PHE A 287 -0.63 3.53 7.00
CA PHE A 287 -1.92 3.58 7.69
C PHE A 287 -3.04 3.15 6.75
N ASP A 288 -4.07 2.52 7.30
CA ASP A 288 -5.34 2.34 6.61
C ASP A 288 -5.91 3.73 6.23
N GLN A 289 -6.44 3.84 5.01
CA GLN A 289 -6.84 5.11 4.40
C GLN A 289 -8.30 5.07 3.91
N PRO A 290 -9.27 5.38 4.77
CA PRO A 290 -10.70 5.21 4.48
C PRO A 290 -11.16 5.87 3.17
N TRP A 291 -10.56 7.01 2.78
CA TRP A 291 -10.91 7.74 1.56
C TRP A 291 -10.67 6.97 0.27
N LYS A 292 -9.74 6.01 0.25
CA LYS A 292 -9.45 5.18 -0.93
C LYS A 292 -10.62 4.30 -1.31
N ARG A 293 -11.53 4.00 -0.38
CA ARG A 293 -12.72 3.17 -0.66
C ARG A 293 -13.61 3.73 -1.76
N THR A 294 -13.59 5.05 -1.96
CA THR A 294 -14.34 5.72 -3.01
C THR A 294 -13.83 5.37 -4.41
N GLN A 295 -12.53 5.10 -4.57
CA GLN A 295 -11.90 4.82 -5.88
C GLN A 295 -11.51 3.36 -6.06
N GLU A 296 -10.96 2.74 -5.01
CA GLU A 296 -10.40 1.39 -5.02
C GLU A 296 -11.39 0.35 -4.45
N GLY A 297 -12.62 0.77 -4.14
CA GLY A 297 -13.68 -0.12 -3.63
C GLY A 297 -13.38 -0.67 -2.23
N THR A 298 -13.91 -1.86 -1.93
CA THR A 298 -13.95 -2.36 -0.54
C THR A 298 -12.59 -2.57 0.11
N VAL A 299 -11.54 -2.85 -0.66
CA VAL A 299 -10.20 -3.10 -0.12
C VAL A 299 -9.36 -1.84 0.03
N GLY A 300 -9.71 -0.76 -0.68
CA GLY A 300 -8.87 0.44 -0.81
C GLY A 300 -8.47 1.05 0.52
N GLY A 301 -9.36 0.96 1.52
CA GLY A 301 -9.11 1.52 2.84
C GLY A 301 -8.22 0.69 3.75
N TYR A 302 -7.76 -0.51 3.35
CA TYR A 302 -7.29 -1.54 4.27
C TYR A 302 -5.89 -2.10 3.97
N TRP A 303 -5.04 -1.30 3.31
CA TRP A 303 -3.66 -1.66 2.95
C TRP A 303 -2.61 -1.28 4.00
N GLY A 304 -3.02 -0.59 5.07
CA GLY A 304 -2.10 -0.12 6.09
C GLY A 304 -1.57 -1.26 6.94
N ILE A 305 -0.29 -1.22 7.29
CA ILE A 305 0.30 -2.09 8.32
C ILE A 305 -0.24 -1.69 9.71
N PHE A 306 -0.63 -0.42 9.84
CA PHE A 306 -1.34 0.15 10.99
C PHE A 306 -2.78 0.50 10.57
N ASP A 307 -3.71 0.43 11.52
CA ASP A 307 -5.05 0.96 11.32
C ASP A 307 -5.04 2.50 11.17
N ALA A 308 -6.20 3.07 10.84
CA ALA A 308 -6.37 4.52 10.69
C ALA A 308 -6.05 5.30 11.99
N GLN A 309 -6.08 4.63 13.15
CA GLN A 309 -5.74 5.17 14.46
C GLN A 309 -4.27 4.94 14.85
N ALA A 310 -3.42 4.53 13.90
CA ALA A 310 -2.00 4.26 14.08
C ALA A 310 -1.68 3.10 15.04
N LYS A 311 -2.58 2.12 15.18
CA LYS A 311 -2.30 0.89 15.93
C LYS A 311 -1.85 -0.22 14.97
N PRO A 312 -0.81 -1.01 15.31
CA PRO A 312 -0.39 -2.14 14.48
C PRO A 312 -1.52 -3.18 14.35
N LYS A 313 -1.78 -3.68 13.14
CA LYS A 313 -2.84 -4.67 12.90
C LYS A 313 -2.44 -6.09 13.28
N PHE A 314 -1.15 -6.41 13.20
CA PHE A 314 -0.62 -7.74 13.50
C PHE A 314 0.82 -7.66 14.02
N PRO A 315 1.28 -8.66 14.81
CA PRO A 315 2.68 -8.75 15.20
C PRO A 315 3.53 -9.18 13.99
N MET A 316 4.83 -8.87 14.01
CA MET A 316 5.77 -9.31 12.95
C MET A 316 6.46 -10.64 13.25
N ARG A 317 6.23 -11.18 14.45
CA ARG A 317 6.70 -12.49 14.89
C ARG A 317 5.61 -13.19 15.69
N GLY A 318 5.63 -14.51 15.70
CA GLY A 318 4.64 -15.34 16.37
C GLY A 318 3.30 -15.41 15.64
N PRO A 319 2.29 -16.06 16.28
CA PRO A 319 0.99 -16.31 15.68
C PRO A 319 0.21 -15.03 15.35
N VAL A 320 -0.65 -15.10 14.32
CA VAL A 320 -1.56 -14.01 13.92
C VAL A 320 -3.00 -14.50 14.01
N THR A 321 -3.92 -13.66 14.47
CA THR A 321 -5.34 -13.99 14.60
C THR A 321 -6.16 -12.96 13.86
N GLU A 322 -7.19 -13.40 13.14
CA GLU A 322 -8.06 -12.51 12.35
C GLU A 322 -8.88 -11.58 13.25
N VAL A 323 -9.45 -12.14 14.33
CA VAL A 323 -10.19 -11.37 15.34
C VAL A 323 -9.54 -11.57 16.71
N PRO A 324 -8.58 -10.69 17.09
CA PRO A 324 -8.01 -10.69 18.43
C PRO A 324 -9.11 -10.53 19.49
N ARG A 325 -9.01 -11.26 20.60
CA ARG A 325 -9.99 -11.24 21.70
C ARG A 325 -11.42 -11.63 21.28
N TRP A 326 -11.57 -12.51 20.29
CA TRP A 326 -12.84 -13.07 19.84
C TRP A 326 -13.78 -13.56 20.96
N TRP A 327 -13.23 -14.01 22.09
CA TRP A 327 -13.99 -14.46 23.26
C TRP A 327 -14.79 -13.34 23.96
N LEU A 328 -14.44 -12.06 23.77
CA LEU A 328 -15.18 -10.93 24.34
C LEU A 328 -16.55 -10.72 23.66
N GLY A 329 -16.72 -11.17 22.41
CA GLY A 329 -18.01 -11.10 21.71
C GLY A 329 -19.11 -11.96 22.35
N TRP A 330 -18.75 -12.86 23.27
CA TRP A 330 -19.69 -13.65 24.06
C TRP A 330 -20.18 -12.95 25.34
N LEU A 331 -19.53 -11.85 25.73
CA LEU A 331 -19.83 -11.08 26.95
C LEU A 331 -20.62 -9.79 26.67
N ALA A 332 -20.80 -9.41 25.40
CA ALA A 332 -21.52 -8.23 24.93
C ALA A 332 -22.92 -8.61 24.41
#